data_AF-A0A6G3ZAC3-F1
#
_entry.id   AF-A0A6G3ZAC3-F1
#
_cell.length_a   1.000
_cell.length_b   1.000
_cell.length_c   1.000
_cell.angle_alpha   90.00
_cell.angle_beta   90.00
_cell.angle_gamma   90.00
#
_symmetry.space_group_name_H-M   'P 1'
#
loop_
_entity.id
_entity.type
_entity.pdbx_description
1 polymer ?
#
loop_
_entity_poly.entity_id
_entity_poly.type
_entity_poly.pdbx_seq_one_letter_code
_entity_poly.pdbx_strand_id
1 'polypeptide(L)'
;MAFEDACRTLAQTLSSHCKLFADSLSGIDVASARLWYGQVLLCRLLLLYDLQVAGFLGQGDRWYLHTHLGHFHQQQPNRFYQSFLKPLCHQGVGLPEIERPLPVQTILGKVPYLGSRLFQPHSLELQYPEIDLPDEPFELLLGWLAEQSWNRTLDVVMEPGTITRMTLAGAWEYLCSGRTGKAIVSTPKTLQNICDRTLDAYVLKALNQCQEHQVASVDALMADLDVA
;
A
#
# COMPACT_ATOMS: atom_id res chain seq x y z
N MET A 1 1.30 -13.34 22.72
CA MET A 1 0.52 -14.46 22.15
C MET A 1 -0.49 -13.90 21.15
N ALA A 2 -1.50 -13.14 21.59
CA ALA A 2 -2.55 -12.63 20.72
C ALA A 2 -2.08 -11.81 19.49
N PHE A 3 -1.08 -10.91 19.62
CA PHE A 3 -0.54 -10.16 18.47
C PHE A 3 0.14 -11.05 17.42
N GLU A 4 0.95 -12.02 17.86
CA GLU A 4 1.63 -12.94 16.95
C GLU A 4 0.64 -13.85 16.24
N ASP A 5 -0.40 -14.30 16.95
CA ASP A 5 -1.48 -15.10 16.38
C ASP A 5 -2.27 -14.30 15.34
N ALA A 6 -2.60 -13.03 15.64
CA ALA A 6 -3.22 -12.13 14.67
C ALA A 6 -2.35 -11.95 13.41
N CYS A 7 -1.04 -11.72 13.58
CA CYS A 7 -0.11 -11.61 12.45
C CYS A 7 -0.04 -12.91 11.63
N ARG A 8 -0.02 -14.07 12.27
CA ARG A 8 0.00 -15.38 11.59
C ARG A 8 -1.27 -15.64 10.81
N THR A 9 -2.44 -15.41 11.41
CA THR A 9 -3.74 -15.56 10.74
C THR A 9 -3.85 -14.63 9.55
N LEU A 10 -3.46 -13.36 9.71
CA LEU A 10 -3.43 -12.40 8.62
C LEU A 10 -2.45 -12.83 7.52
N ALA A 11 -1.25 -13.29 7.87
CA ALA A 11 -0.26 -13.78 6.91
C ALA A 11 -0.78 -14.98 6.10
N GLN A 12 -1.52 -15.90 6.73
CA GLN A 12 -2.15 -17.03 6.03
C GLN A 12 -3.19 -16.54 5.03
N THR A 13 -4.06 -15.61 5.43
CA THR A 13 -5.06 -15.03 4.52
C THR A 13 -4.40 -14.30 3.35
N LEU A 14 -3.39 -13.47 3.61
CA LEU A 14 -2.63 -12.79 2.57
C LEU A 14 -1.90 -13.77 1.65
N SER A 15 -1.33 -14.85 2.19
CA SER A 15 -0.70 -15.90 1.40
C SER A 15 -1.69 -16.61 0.47
N SER A 16 -2.93 -16.84 0.91
CA SER A 16 -3.99 -17.42 0.08
C SER A 16 -4.34 -16.50 -1.09
N HIS A 17 -4.45 -15.19 -0.86
CA HIS A 17 -4.69 -14.21 -1.94
C HIS A 17 -3.49 -14.09 -2.90
N CYS A 18 -2.25 -14.11 -2.38
CA CYS A 18 -1.05 -14.19 -3.23
C CYS A 18 -1.08 -15.40 -4.16
N LYS A 19 -1.44 -16.56 -3.62
CA LYS A 19 -1.55 -17.79 -4.41
C LYS A 19 -2.66 -17.68 -5.45
N LEU A 20 -3.82 -17.14 -5.08
CA LEU A 20 -4.92 -16.90 -6.01
C LEU A 20 -4.48 -16.02 -7.19
N PHE A 21 -3.80 -14.90 -6.92
CA PHE A 21 -3.22 -14.08 -7.99
C PHE A 21 -2.24 -14.88 -8.85
N ALA A 22 -1.34 -15.63 -8.22
CA ALA A 22 -0.34 -16.43 -8.93
C ALA A 22 -0.95 -17.51 -9.84
N ASP A 23 -2.04 -18.13 -9.41
CA ASP A 23 -2.74 -19.18 -10.13
C ASP A 23 -3.61 -18.61 -11.27
N SER A 24 -4.12 -17.38 -11.12
CA SER A 24 -4.93 -16.69 -12.14
C SER A 24 -4.11 -15.91 -13.17
N LEU A 25 -2.82 -15.65 -12.92
CA LEU A 25 -1.94 -14.90 -13.84
C LEU A 25 -1.72 -15.64 -15.15
N SER A 26 -1.93 -14.94 -16.26
CA SER A 26 -1.52 -15.37 -17.61
C SER A 26 -0.29 -14.59 -18.08
N GLY A 27 0.38 -15.08 -19.13
CA GLY A 27 1.55 -14.42 -19.72
C GLY A 27 2.90 -14.68 -19.02
N ILE A 28 2.93 -15.38 -17.88
CA ILE A 28 4.16 -15.82 -17.21
C ILE A 28 4.21 -17.36 -17.15
N ASP A 29 5.22 -17.93 -17.80
CA ASP A 29 5.40 -19.38 -17.88
C ASP A 29 6.02 -19.99 -16.62
N VAL A 30 6.79 -19.20 -15.88
CA VAL A 30 7.54 -19.66 -14.70
C VAL A 30 6.71 -19.50 -13.43
N ALA A 31 6.40 -20.61 -12.75
CA ALA A 31 5.57 -20.61 -11.55
C ALA A 31 6.11 -19.74 -10.40
N SER A 32 7.43 -19.72 -10.18
CA SER A 32 8.04 -18.86 -9.16
C SER A 32 7.94 -17.38 -9.51
N ALA A 33 7.98 -17.02 -10.80
CA ALA A 33 7.77 -15.66 -11.25
C ALA A 33 6.30 -15.22 -11.09
N ARG A 34 5.33 -16.12 -11.34
CA ARG A 34 3.91 -15.86 -11.02
C ARG A 34 3.69 -15.58 -9.55
N LEU A 35 4.25 -16.43 -8.68
CA LEU A 35 4.13 -16.24 -7.22
C LEU A 35 4.75 -14.91 -6.77
N TRP A 36 5.94 -14.59 -7.29
CA TRP A 36 6.60 -13.32 -6.98
C TRP A 36 5.77 -12.12 -7.46
N TYR A 37 5.22 -12.17 -8.68
CA TYR A 37 4.37 -11.10 -9.18
C TYR A 37 3.05 -10.98 -8.40
N GLY A 38 2.46 -12.09 -7.97
CA GLY A 38 1.31 -12.10 -7.07
C GLY A 38 1.57 -11.36 -5.76
N GLN A 39 2.76 -11.50 -5.17
CA GLN A 39 3.18 -10.73 -3.99
C GLN A 39 3.33 -9.24 -4.29
N VAL A 40 3.87 -8.88 -5.46
CA VAL A 40 3.98 -7.48 -5.90
C VAL A 40 2.60 -6.84 -6.06
N LEU A 41 1.66 -7.55 -6.70
CA LEU A 41 0.26 -7.09 -6.86
C LEU A 41 -0.42 -6.92 -5.51
N LEU A 42 -0.28 -7.88 -4.60
CA LEU A 42 -0.85 -7.77 -3.26
C LEU A 42 -0.29 -6.55 -2.52
N CYS A 43 1.04 -6.33 -2.56
CA CYS A 43 1.67 -5.18 -1.92
C CYS A 43 1.11 -3.85 -2.45
N ARG A 44 1.03 -3.71 -3.78
CA ARG A 44 0.48 -2.53 -4.45
C ARG A 44 -0.97 -2.29 -4.06
N LEU A 45 -1.80 -3.33 -4.06
CA LEU A 45 -3.22 -3.23 -3.71
C LEU A 45 -3.44 -2.86 -2.24
N LEU A 46 -2.71 -3.45 -1.31
CA LEU A 46 -2.82 -3.11 0.12
C LEU A 46 -2.46 -1.64 0.37
N LEU A 47 -1.43 -1.12 -0.33
CA LEU A 47 -1.06 0.28 -0.21
C LEU A 47 -2.10 1.21 -0.86
N LEU A 48 -2.60 0.88 -2.06
CA LEU A 48 -3.67 1.64 -2.70
C LEU A 48 -4.96 1.61 -1.87
N TYR A 49 -5.24 0.50 -1.19
CA TYR A 49 -6.37 0.39 -0.26
C TYR A 49 -6.17 1.28 0.98
N ASP A 50 -4.99 1.31 1.61
CA ASP A 50 -4.74 2.26 2.72
C ASP A 50 -4.97 3.72 2.28
N LEU A 51 -4.55 4.06 1.05
CA LEU A 51 -4.74 5.38 0.46
C LEU A 51 -6.21 5.70 0.17
N GLN A 52 -6.99 4.73 -0.33
CA GLN A 52 -8.42 4.94 -0.55
C GLN A 52 -9.15 5.18 0.78
N VAL A 53 -8.88 4.37 1.81
CA VAL A 53 -9.50 4.53 3.13
C VAL A 53 -9.18 5.91 3.73
N ALA A 54 -7.98 6.42 3.46
CA ALA A 54 -7.56 7.76 3.83
C ALA A 54 -8.27 8.89 3.06
N GLY A 55 -8.95 8.59 1.95
CA GLY A 55 -9.53 9.58 1.04
C GLY A 55 -8.51 10.26 0.13
N PHE A 56 -7.35 9.64 -0.10
CA PHE A 56 -6.32 10.23 -0.97
C PHE A 56 -6.58 9.97 -2.47
N LEU A 57 -7.46 9.03 -2.81
CA LEU A 57 -7.78 8.68 -4.19
C LEU A 57 -9.12 9.30 -4.62
N GLY A 58 -9.28 9.57 -5.92
CA GLY A 58 -10.57 9.93 -6.51
C GLY A 58 -11.27 11.14 -5.88
N GLN A 59 -10.51 12.15 -5.42
CA GLN A 59 -11.05 13.32 -4.71
C GLN A 59 -11.75 13.01 -3.38
N GLY A 60 -11.25 12.04 -2.62
CA GLY A 60 -11.84 11.66 -1.33
C GLY A 60 -12.69 10.39 -1.37
N ASP A 61 -12.67 9.67 -2.50
CA ASP A 61 -13.42 8.42 -2.65
C ASP A 61 -12.79 7.30 -1.81
N ARG A 62 -13.52 6.88 -0.78
CA ARG A 62 -13.12 5.78 0.12
C ARG A 62 -13.41 4.39 -0.43
N TRP A 63 -14.09 4.31 -1.57
CA TRP A 63 -14.42 3.10 -2.30
C TRP A 63 -13.81 3.07 -3.70
N TYR A 64 -12.80 3.92 -3.95
CA TYR A 64 -12.21 4.16 -5.27
C TYR A 64 -11.89 2.89 -6.06
N LEU A 65 -11.17 1.92 -5.46
CA LEU A 65 -10.83 0.67 -6.14
C LEU A 65 -12.08 -0.16 -6.47
N HIS A 66 -13.06 -0.22 -5.56
CA HIS A 66 -14.32 -0.94 -5.76
C HIS A 66 -15.19 -0.29 -6.84
N THR A 67 -15.28 1.04 -6.84
CA THR A 67 -16.02 1.81 -7.84
C THR A 67 -15.47 1.52 -9.24
N HIS A 68 -14.15 1.55 -9.42
CA HIS A 68 -13.53 1.23 -10.69
C HIS A 68 -13.64 -0.24 -11.07
N LEU A 69 -13.49 -1.17 -10.10
CA LEU A 69 -13.69 -2.58 -10.36
C LEU A 69 -15.11 -2.88 -10.86
N GLY A 70 -16.13 -2.32 -10.20
CA GLY A 70 -17.52 -2.46 -10.63
C GLY A 70 -17.80 -1.87 -12.02
N HIS A 71 -17.19 -0.73 -12.33
CA HIS A 71 -17.28 -0.12 -13.67
C HIS A 71 -16.72 -1.03 -14.76
N PHE A 72 -15.52 -1.58 -14.56
CA PHE A 72 -14.89 -2.47 -15.53
C PHE A 72 -15.62 -3.81 -15.61
N HIS A 73 -16.09 -4.38 -14.49
CA HIS A 73 -16.88 -5.59 -14.49
C HIS A 73 -18.15 -5.47 -15.37
N GLN A 74 -18.83 -4.32 -15.36
CA GLN A 74 -20.05 -4.11 -16.14
C GLN A 74 -19.80 -3.82 -17.63
N GLN A 75 -18.75 -3.07 -17.95
CA GLN A 75 -18.53 -2.55 -19.31
C GLN A 75 -17.49 -3.34 -20.11
N GLN A 76 -16.45 -3.85 -19.44
CA GLN A 76 -15.32 -4.56 -20.03
C GLN A 76 -14.80 -5.63 -19.05
N PRO A 77 -15.50 -6.76 -18.91
CA PRO A 77 -15.10 -7.81 -17.97
C PRO A 77 -13.65 -8.27 -18.19
N ASN A 78 -12.95 -8.55 -17.10
CA ASN A 78 -11.54 -8.99 -17.08
C ASN A 78 -10.55 -7.95 -17.63
N ARG A 79 -10.88 -6.66 -17.50
CA ARG A 79 -9.99 -5.55 -17.91
C ARG A 79 -9.57 -4.66 -16.76
N PHE A 80 -9.97 -4.94 -15.52
CA PHE A 80 -9.59 -4.11 -14.37
C PHE A 80 -8.07 -3.99 -14.24
N TYR A 81 -7.33 -5.09 -14.43
CA TYR A 81 -5.88 -5.06 -14.33
C TYR A 81 -5.23 -4.17 -15.42
N GLN A 82 -5.47 -4.45 -16.69
CA GLN A 82 -4.80 -3.75 -17.81
C GLN A 82 -5.28 -2.32 -17.98
N SER A 83 -6.58 -2.11 -17.90
CA SER A 83 -7.19 -0.83 -18.26
C SER A 83 -7.25 0.14 -17.09
N PHE A 84 -7.09 -0.33 -15.86
CA PHE A 84 -7.15 0.51 -14.67
C PHE A 84 -5.98 0.33 -13.71
N LEU A 85 -5.78 -0.85 -13.11
CA LEU A 85 -4.83 -1.00 -12.00
C LEU A 85 -3.38 -0.76 -12.43
N LYS A 86 -2.99 -1.27 -13.60
CA LYS A 86 -1.64 -1.08 -14.15
C LYS A 86 -1.37 0.38 -14.52
N PRO A 87 -2.26 1.09 -15.26
CA PRO A 87 -2.17 2.54 -15.44
C PRO A 87 -2.17 3.32 -14.12
N LEU A 88 -3.03 2.97 -13.16
CA LEU A 88 -3.07 3.59 -11.85
C LEU A 88 -1.72 3.51 -11.15
N CYS A 89 -1.09 2.34 -11.15
CA CYS A 89 0.25 2.15 -10.59
C CYS A 89 1.28 2.98 -11.35
N HIS A 90 1.48 2.70 -12.64
CA HIS A 90 2.64 3.20 -13.38
C HIS A 90 2.54 4.67 -13.76
N GLN A 91 1.34 5.18 -14.02
CA GLN A 91 1.12 6.52 -14.56
C GLN A 91 0.36 7.40 -13.58
N GLY A 92 -0.59 6.85 -12.82
CA GLY A 92 -1.31 7.60 -11.79
C GLY A 92 -0.40 7.96 -10.62
N VAL A 93 -0.08 6.98 -9.78
CA VAL A 93 0.71 7.20 -8.57
C VAL A 93 2.23 7.13 -8.81
N GLY A 94 2.65 6.56 -9.95
CA GLY A 94 4.05 6.38 -10.34
C GLY A 94 4.69 7.57 -11.07
N LEU A 95 3.91 8.49 -11.63
CA LEU A 95 4.40 9.70 -12.31
C LEU A 95 3.92 10.99 -11.64
N PRO A 96 4.74 12.06 -11.65
CA PRO A 96 4.31 13.40 -11.31
C PRO A 96 3.11 13.83 -12.17
N GLU A 97 2.20 14.63 -11.62
CA GLU A 97 0.95 15.05 -12.29
C GLU A 97 1.19 15.67 -13.68
N ILE A 98 2.25 16.48 -13.81
CA ILE A 98 2.62 17.14 -15.07
C ILE A 98 3.09 16.17 -16.17
N GLU A 99 3.52 14.96 -15.80
CA GLU A 99 4.00 13.93 -16.73
C GLU A 99 2.90 12.94 -17.12
N ARG A 100 1.69 13.03 -16.53
CA ARG A 100 0.62 12.07 -16.75
C ARG A 100 -0.07 12.30 -18.09
N PRO A 101 -0.24 11.25 -18.93
CA PRO A 101 -1.02 11.37 -20.16
C PRO A 101 -2.46 11.80 -19.89
N LEU A 102 -3.01 12.70 -20.70
CA LEU A 102 -4.40 13.20 -20.57
C LEU A 102 -5.45 12.09 -20.46
N PRO A 103 -5.44 11.02 -21.30
CA PRO A 103 -6.44 9.95 -21.19
C PRO A 103 -6.42 9.24 -19.84
N VAL A 104 -5.24 9.12 -19.23
CA VAL A 104 -5.05 8.49 -17.92
C VAL A 104 -5.63 9.37 -16.82
N GLN A 105 -5.43 10.68 -16.91
CA GLN A 105 -6.02 11.63 -15.95
C GLN A 105 -7.56 11.58 -15.99
N THR A 106 -8.16 11.43 -17.17
CA THR A 106 -9.62 11.31 -17.32
C THR A 106 -10.16 10.04 -16.66
N ILE A 107 -9.45 8.91 -16.78
CA ILE A 107 -9.87 7.64 -16.20
C ILE A 107 -9.64 7.62 -14.68
N LEU A 108 -8.47 8.06 -14.22
CA LEU A 108 -8.07 7.91 -12.82
C LEU A 108 -8.58 9.04 -11.93
N GLY A 109 -8.87 10.22 -12.50
CA GLY A 109 -9.15 11.42 -11.72
C GLY A 109 -7.94 11.88 -10.90
N LYS A 110 -8.22 12.47 -9.73
CA LYS A 110 -7.18 13.03 -8.86
C LYS A 110 -6.56 11.95 -7.97
N VAL A 111 -5.28 11.66 -8.20
CA VAL A 111 -4.47 10.72 -7.41
C VAL A 111 -3.11 11.32 -7.05
N PRO A 112 -2.53 11.01 -5.87
CA PRO A 112 -1.26 11.56 -5.44
C PRO A 112 -0.11 10.94 -6.21
N TYR A 113 0.99 11.67 -6.37
CA TYR A 113 2.27 11.09 -6.79
C TYR A 113 2.98 10.53 -5.55
N LEU A 114 3.38 9.26 -5.60
CA LEU A 114 4.03 8.58 -4.48
C LEU A 114 5.54 8.43 -4.66
N GLY A 115 6.05 8.59 -5.89
CA GLY A 115 7.49 8.49 -6.19
C GLY A 115 8.15 7.16 -5.77
N SER A 116 7.35 6.13 -5.49
CA SER A 116 7.84 4.87 -4.98
C SER A 116 8.17 3.91 -6.12
N ARG A 117 9.33 3.24 -6.02
CA ARG A 117 9.73 2.16 -6.93
C ARG A 117 8.71 1.01 -6.98
N LEU A 118 7.90 0.86 -5.93
CA LEU A 118 6.82 -0.13 -5.90
C LEU A 118 5.83 0.05 -7.06
N PHE A 119 5.59 1.30 -7.48
CA PHE A 119 4.63 1.63 -8.54
C PHE A 119 5.30 1.92 -9.88
N GLN A 120 6.60 1.66 -10.03
CA GLN A 120 7.26 1.67 -11.34
C GLN A 120 7.07 0.33 -12.04
N PRO A 121 7.25 0.27 -13.37
CA PRO A 121 7.26 -1.00 -14.10
C PRO A 121 8.24 -2.00 -13.46
N HIS A 122 7.69 -3.14 -13.04
CA HIS A 122 8.43 -4.22 -12.41
C HIS A 122 9.21 -5.00 -13.47
N SER A 123 10.34 -5.61 -13.08
CA SER A 123 11.18 -6.38 -14.02
C SER A 123 10.41 -7.49 -14.73
N LEU A 124 9.47 -8.14 -14.04
CA LEU A 124 8.58 -9.15 -14.63
C LEU A 124 7.60 -8.57 -15.65
N GLU A 125 7.12 -7.34 -15.47
CA GLU A 125 6.23 -6.69 -16.45
C GLU A 125 6.99 -6.30 -17.73
N LEU A 126 8.29 -6.04 -17.60
CA LEU A 126 9.18 -5.79 -18.74
C LEU A 126 9.55 -7.11 -19.45
N GLN A 127 9.78 -8.17 -18.68
CA GLN A 127 10.13 -9.49 -19.20
C GLN A 127 8.95 -10.21 -19.85
N TYR A 128 7.75 -10.02 -19.31
CA TYR A 128 6.51 -10.68 -19.74
C TYR A 128 5.47 -9.59 -20.07
N PRO A 129 5.52 -8.98 -21.27
CA PRO A 129 4.64 -7.86 -21.63
C PRO A 129 3.16 -8.26 -21.72
N GLU A 130 2.91 -9.55 -21.99
CA GLU A 130 1.58 -10.16 -22.09
C GLU A 130 1.00 -10.59 -20.73
N ILE A 131 1.63 -10.20 -19.60
CA ILE A 131 1.05 -10.43 -18.26
C ILE A 131 -0.36 -9.89 -18.23
N ASP A 132 -1.34 -10.73 -17.85
CA ASP A 132 -2.72 -10.32 -17.64
C ASP A 132 -3.36 -11.07 -16.45
N LEU A 133 -4.47 -10.54 -15.95
CA LEU A 133 -5.20 -11.10 -14.81
C LEU A 133 -6.71 -10.85 -14.93
N PRO A 134 -7.57 -11.86 -14.71
CA PRO A 134 -9.02 -11.67 -14.65
C PRO A 134 -9.42 -10.83 -13.42
N ASP A 135 -10.69 -10.38 -13.39
CA ASP A 135 -11.19 -9.48 -12.35
C ASP A 135 -11.43 -10.21 -11.01
N GLU A 136 -11.76 -11.50 -11.03
CA GLU A 136 -12.16 -12.32 -9.87
C GLU A 136 -11.18 -12.26 -8.67
N PRO A 137 -9.84 -12.41 -8.83
CA PRO A 137 -8.92 -12.29 -7.71
C PRO A 137 -8.96 -10.92 -7.01
N PHE A 138 -9.23 -9.85 -7.76
CA PHE A 138 -9.37 -8.50 -7.20
C PHE A 138 -10.69 -8.34 -6.45
N GLU A 139 -11.79 -8.89 -6.97
CA GLU A 139 -13.09 -8.89 -6.31
C GLU A 139 -13.02 -9.58 -4.95
N LEU A 140 -12.38 -10.76 -4.90
CA LEU A 140 -12.23 -11.52 -3.66
C LEU A 140 -11.37 -10.77 -2.63
N LEU A 141 -10.23 -10.20 -3.04
CA LEU A 141 -9.37 -9.45 -2.13
C LEU A 141 -10.07 -8.17 -1.62
N LEU A 142 -10.64 -7.37 -2.53
CA LEU A 142 -11.26 -6.10 -2.17
C LEU A 142 -12.56 -6.30 -1.37
N GLY A 143 -13.30 -7.37 -1.63
CA GLY A 143 -14.44 -7.79 -0.83
C GLY A 143 -14.02 -8.15 0.59
N TRP A 144 -13.02 -9.03 0.73
CA TRP A 144 -12.49 -9.40 2.04
C TRP A 144 -11.96 -8.20 2.82
N LEU A 145 -11.20 -7.30 2.16
CA LEU A 145 -10.68 -6.09 2.78
C LEU A 145 -11.78 -5.16 3.29
N ALA A 146 -12.89 -5.03 2.56
CA ALA A 146 -14.04 -4.21 2.96
C ALA A 146 -14.78 -4.74 4.20
N GLU A 147 -14.66 -6.04 4.51
CA GLU A 147 -15.20 -6.63 5.73
C GLU A 147 -14.31 -6.38 6.96
N GLN A 148 -13.06 -5.95 6.77
CA GLN A 148 -12.13 -5.72 7.86
C GLN A 148 -12.23 -4.30 8.40
N SER A 149 -12.00 -4.13 9.70
CA SER A 149 -11.84 -2.81 10.30
C SER A 149 -10.42 -2.31 10.08
N TRP A 150 -10.24 -1.24 9.31
CA TRP A 150 -8.93 -0.66 9.02
C TRP A 150 -8.54 0.42 10.02
N ASN A 151 -7.57 0.11 10.88
CA ASN A 151 -6.95 1.09 11.76
C ASN A 151 -5.59 1.51 11.21
N ARG A 152 -5.46 2.79 10.86
CA ARG A 152 -4.27 3.35 10.22
C ARG A 152 -3.21 3.85 11.21
N THR A 153 -3.41 3.68 12.52
CA THR A 153 -2.39 4.01 13.52
C THR A 153 -1.33 2.92 13.62
N LEU A 154 -0.21 3.26 14.26
CA LEU A 154 0.84 2.30 14.61
C LEU A 154 0.56 1.60 15.96
N ASP A 155 -0.65 1.75 16.51
CA ASP A 155 -1.01 1.09 17.75
C ASP A 155 -1.33 -0.38 17.50
N VAL A 156 -1.09 -1.18 18.53
CA VAL A 156 -1.54 -2.58 18.56
C VAL A 156 -2.93 -2.60 19.18
N VAL A 157 -3.95 -2.55 18.33
CA VAL A 157 -5.35 -2.75 18.72
C VAL A 157 -5.70 -4.22 18.50
N MET A 158 -6.28 -4.86 19.52
CA MET A 158 -6.55 -6.30 19.56
C MET A 158 -8.03 -6.63 19.39
N GLU A 159 -8.75 -5.80 18.64
CA GLU A 159 -10.16 -6.02 18.32
C GLU A 159 -10.30 -7.06 17.20
N PRO A 160 -11.21 -8.04 17.32
CA PRO A 160 -11.45 -9.03 16.27
C PRO A 160 -11.74 -8.37 14.92
N GLY A 161 -11.09 -8.84 13.85
CA GLY A 161 -11.29 -8.31 12.50
C GLY A 161 -10.65 -6.94 12.23
N THR A 162 -9.86 -6.40 13.16
CA THR A 162 -9.13 -5.13 12.94
C THR A 162 -7.74 -5.38 12.36
N ILE A 163 -7.48 -4.79 11.20
CA ILE A 163 -6.14 -4.70 10.62
C ILE A 163 -5.54 -3.36 11.04
N THR A 164 -4.45 -3.41 11.82
CA THR A 164 -3.62 -2.23 12.11
C THR A 164 -2.38 -2.24 11.24
N ARG A 165 -1.70 -1.09 11.10
CA ARG A 165 -0.42 -1.05 10.38
C ARG A 165 0.63 -1.98 10.98
N MET A 166 0.60 -2.19 12.30
CA MET A 166 1.51 -3.10 12.99
C MET A 166 1.19 -4.57 12.71
N THR A 167 -0.08 -4.96 12.72
CA THR A 167 -0.46 -6.34 12.40
C THR A 167 -0.20 -6.66 10.93
N LEU A 168 -0.43 -5.69 10.04
CA LEU A 168 -0.09 -5.79 8.62
C LEU A 168 1.42 -5.95 8.40
N ALA A 169 2.25 -5.14 9.06
CA ALA A 169 3.70 -5.24 8.97
C ALA A 169 4.21 -6.60 9.50
N GLY A 170 3.67 -7.07 10.63
CA GLY A 170 4.01 -8.38 11.18
C GLY A 170 3.60 -9.53 10.26
N ALA A 171 2.41 -9.45 9.67
CA ALA A 171 1.93 -10.44 8.71
C ALA A 171 2.78 -10.47 7.43
N TRP A 172 3.20 -9.29 6.94
CA TRP A 172 4.08 -9.18 5.79
C TRP A 172 5.45 -9.84 6.04
N GLU A 173 6.03 -9.64 7.23
CA GLU A 173 7.28 -10.28 7.62
C GLU A 173 7.16 -11.81 7.65
N TYR A 174 6.05 -12.36 8.16
CA TYR A 174 5.79 -13.81 8.09
C TYR A 174 5.70 -14.30 6.63
N LEU A 175 4.99 -13.54 5.78
CA LEU A 175 4.79 -13.89 4.38
C LEU A 175 6.10 -13.90 3.57
N CYS A 176 6.96 -12.90 3.76
CA CYS A 176 8.22 -12.77 3.02
C CYS A 176 9.34 -13.65 3.57
N SER A 177 9.44 -13.81 4.89
CA SER A 177 10.58 -14.51 5.50
C SER A 177 10.46 -16.03 5.42
N GLY A 178 9.24 -16.57 5.27
CA GLY A 178 8.97 -18.01 5.38
C GLY A 178 9.37 -18.60 6.74
N ARG A 179 9.68 -17.75 7.73
CA ARG A 179 10.13 -18.17 9.06
C ARG A 179 8.93 -18.51 9.93
N THR A 180 9.05 -19.58 10.69
CA THR A 180 8.17 -19.92 11.82
C THR A 180 8.51 -19.15 13.11
N GLY A 181 9.58 -18.34 13.08
CA GLY A 181 10.03 -17.51 14.19
C GLY A 181 9.29 -16.17 14.32
N LYS A 182 9.56 -15.40 15.38
CA LYS A 182 8.90 -14.09 15.61
C LYS A 182 9.20 -13.11 14.47
N ALA A 183 8.16 -12.49 13.91
CA ALA A 183 8.30 -11.31 13.09
C ALA A 183 9.03 -10.20 13.87
N ILE A 184 10.10 -9.65 13.29
CA ILE A 184 10.84 -8.54 13.90
C ILE A 184 10.29 -7.24 13.32
N VAL A 185 9.32 -6.66 14.01
CA VAL A 185 8.78 -5.34 13.67
C VAL A 185 9.26 -4.36 14.72
N SER A 186 9.92 -3.27 14.29
CA SER A 186 10.32 -2.18 15.18
C SER A 186 9.09 -1.59 15.85
N THR A 187 9.10 -1.55 17.19
CA THR A 187 7.99 -0.97 17.95
C THR A 187 7.92 0.55 17.74
N PRO A 188 6.73 1.18 17.84
CA PRO A 188 6.59 2.63 17.74
C PRO A 188 7.53 3.38 18.70
N LYS A 189 7.68 2.89 19.94
CA LYS A 189 8.61 3.46 20.92
C LYS A 189 10.07 3.38 20.49
N THR A 190 10.47 2.30 19.82
CA THR A 190 11.84 2.17 19.31
C THR A 190 12.07 3.12 18.14
N LEU A 191 11.10 3.24 17.23
CA LEU A 191 11.14 4.17 16.12
C LEU A 191 11.21 5.62 16.62
N GLN A 192 10.37 5.99 17.59
CA GLN A 192 10.38 7.32 18.20
C GLN A 192 11.75 7.65 18.78
N ASN A 193 12.31 6.76 19.62
CA ASN A 193 13.64 6.97 20.20
C ASN A 193 14.76 7.15 19.17
N ILE A 194 14.65 6.52 17.99
CA ILE A 194 15.60 6.69 16.90
C ILE A 194 15.38 8.06 16.24
N CYS A 195 14.14 8.43 15.94
CA CYS A 195 13.78 9.73 15.35
C CYS A 195 14.25 10.89 16.24
N ASP A 196 13.92 10.87 17.53
CA ASP A 196 14.30 11.90 18.51
C ASP A 196 15.81 12.17 18.52
N ARG A 197 16.61 11.10 18.36
CA ARG A 197 18.08 11.15 18.43
C ARG A 197 18.76 11.42 17.10
N THR A 198 18.04 11.38 15.99
CA THR A 198 18.62 11.49 14.65
C THR A 198 17.95 12.59 13.85
N LEU A 199 16.72 12.36 13.40
CA LEU A 199 15.96 13.27 12.54
C LEU A 199 15.61 14.55 13.29
N ASP A 200 15.08 14.47 14.50
CA ASP A 200 14.62 15.66 15.23
C ASP A 200 15.80 16.57 15.56
N ALA A 201 16.89 16.00 16.05
CA ALA A 201 18.13 16.73 16.30
C ALA A 201 18.67 17.40 15.02
N TYR A 202 18.60 16.72 13.88
CA TYR A 202 19.04 17.26 12.60
C TYR A 202 18.13 18.39 12.10
N VAL A 203 16.81 18.19 12.14
CA VAL A 203 15.81 19.16 11.71
C VAL A 203 15.88 20.43 12.57
N LEU A 204 15.93 20.29 13.89
CA LEU A 204 16.06 21.44 14.81
C LEU A 204 17.36 22.20 14.56
N LYS A 205 18.47 21.49 14.33
CA LYS A 205 19.75 22.13 14.00
C LYS A 205 19.65 22.92 12.69
N ALA A 206 19.05 22.33 11.65
CA ALA A 206 18.90 23.00 10.35
C ALA A 206 17.97 24.22 10.43
N LEU A 207 16.85 24.13 11.16
CA LEU A 207 15.90 25.22 11.33
C LEU A 207 16.49 26.39 12.14
N ASN A 208 17.15 26.08 13.26
CA ASN A 208 17.76 27.10 14.13
C ASN A 208 18.99 27.77 13.50
N GLN A 209 19.51 27.25 12.37
CA GLN A 209 20.53 27.93 11.57
C GLN A 209 19.94 28.93 10.58
N CYS A 210 18.67 28.77 10.20
CA CYS A 210 18.01 29.57 9.17
C CYS A 210 17.02 30.59 9.74
N GLN A 211 16.57 30.44 10.99
CA GLN A 211 15.59 31.31 11.63
C GLN A 211 16.18 32.19 12.74
N GLU A 212 15.64 33.40 12.90
CA GLU A 212 15.99 34.30 14.01
C GLU A 212 15.47 33.81 15.36
N HIS A 213 14.37 33.05 15.37
CA HIS A 213 13.77 32.47 16.57
C HIS A 213 14.12 30.99 16.68
N GLN A 214 14.55 30.58 17.87
CA GLN A 214 14.88 29.18 18.13
C GLN A 214 13.60 28.36 18.34
N VAL A 215 13.49 27.28 17.56
CA VAL A 215 12.49 26.24 17.75
C VAL A 215 12.96 25.31 18.86
N ALA A 216 12.14 25.14 19.90
CA ALA A 216 12.48 24.37 21.10
C ALA A 216 12.36 22.85 20.91
N SER A 217 11.40 22.39 20.09
CA SER A 217 11.20 20.97 19.77
C SER A 217 10.46 20.81 18.44
N VAL A 218 10.55 19.61 17.84
CA VAL A 218 9.79 19.28 16.63
C VAL A 218 8.28 19.27 16.91
N ASP A 219 7.86 18.84 18.10
CA ASP A 219 6.44 18.88 18.50
C ASP A 219 5.88 20.30 18.52
N ALA A 220 6.65 21.28 19.02
CA ALA A 220 6.25 22.69 19.02
C ALA A 220 6.10 23.22 17.59
N LEU A 221 7.03 22.85 16.70
CA LEU A 221 6.95 23.19 15.27
C LEU A 221 5.70 22.59 14.61
N MET A 222 5.39 21.31 14.88
CA MET A 222 4.23 20.65 14.31
C MET A 222 2.92 21.28 14.81
N ALA A 223 2.86 21.65 16.09
CA ALA A 223 1.70 22.35 16.64
C ALA A 223 1.48 23.73 16.00
N ASP A 224 2.55 24.46 15.69
CA ASP A 224 2.46 25.74 14.98
C ASP A 224 2.00 25.57 13.52
N LEU A 225 2.36 24.46 12.86
CA LEU A 225 1.96 24.14 11.49
C LEU A 225 0.52 23.63 11.39
N ASP A 226 0.03 22.87 12.36
CA ASP A 226 -1.35 22.36 12.38
C ASP A 226 -2.40 23.47 12.61
N VAL A 227 -1.97 24.68 13.00
CA VAL A 227 -2.83 25.85 13.19
C VAL A 227 -2.91 26.73 11.92
N ALA A 228 -2.10 26.46 10.90
CA ALA A 228 -2.03 27.20 9.63
C ALA A 228 -2.85 26.54 8.51
#